data_AF-A0A1E7FRZ5-F1
#
_entry.id   AF-A0A1E7FRZ5-F1
#
_cell.length_a   1.000
_cell.length_b   1.000
_cell.length_c   1.000
_cell.angle_alpha   90.00
_cell.angle_beta   90.00
_cell.angle_gamma   90.00
#
_symmetry.space_group_name_H-M   'P 1'
#
loop_
_entity.id
_entity.type
_entity.pdbx_description
1 polymer ?
#
loop_
_entity_poly.entity_id
_entity_poly.type
_entity_poly.pdbx_seq_one_letter_code
_entity_poly.pdbx_strand_id
1 'polypeptide(L)'
;MPEGCGTWPAFWLTDEANWPVNGEIDIVEGVNFQSDAKTALHTAKGCDMFDVPQGTMTGTWDTATGIPDKKTGIPDMTFREAKNCFVYDPHQWINQGCVAISADGGTMGAPLNKKGGGIFALEWDPVYRHIRTWAFTPHTTVPENLSDRVMPNPEEWPLPYGYFPIGDQTNCEGTNFRNMRLVLNTAFCGSVAGNRFNVDCKNESKAFKTCNEYIKSRPEALDEAYWKIRGVYVYQREWEKAWLGH
;
A
#
# COMPACT_ATOMS: atom_id res chain seq x y z
N MET A 1 -2.68 -11.50 -9.60
CA MET A 1 -1.57 -10.86 -8.89
C MET A 1 -0.92 -11.90 -8.01
N PRO A 2 0.35 -11.74 -7.62
CA PRO A 2 1.05 -12.73 -6.82
C PRO A 2 0.32 -13.01 -5.51
N GLU A 3 0.31 -14.26 -5.11
CA GLU A 3 -0.19 -14.71 -3.81
C GLU A 3 0.61 -15.89 -3.29
N GLY A 4 0.48 -16.19 -2.00
CA GLY A 4 1.06 -17.38 -1.41
C GLY A 4 1.98 -17.06 -0.25
N CYS A 5 2.19 -18.05 0.60
CA CYS A 5 3.10 -17.94 1.73
C CYS A 5 4.51 -17.53 1.30
N GLY A 6 5.05 -16.53 1.99
CA GLY A 6 6.36 -15.96 1.70
C GLY A 6 6.41 -15.00 0.52
N THR A 7 5.31 -14.76 -0.20
CA THR A 7 5.27 -13.72 -1.23
C THR A 7 5.13 -12.32 -0.62
N TRP A 8 5.71 -11.34 -1.30
CA TRP A 8 5.59 -9.90 -1.01
C TRP A 8 5.45 -9.12 -2.34
N PRO A 9 4.25 -9.13 -2.94
CA PRO A 9 3.95 -8.29 -4.11
C PRO A 9 3.78 -6.82 -3.75
N ALA A 10 4.31 -5.94 -4.61
CA ALA A 10 4.10 -4.50 -4.52
C ALA A 10 3.97 -3.87 -5.92
N PHE A 11 3.03 -2.92 -6.04
CA PHE A 11 2.97 -1.94 -7.12
C PHE A 11 2.97 -0.55 -6.48
N TRP A 12 4.02 0.23 -6.74
CA TRP A 12 4.38 1.36 -5.89
C TRP A 12 5.18 2.42 -6.65
N LEU A 13 5.38 3.56 -6.01
CA LEU A 13 6.12 4.71 -6.50
C LEU A 13 7.23 5.07 -5.51
N THR A 14 8.42 5.38 -6.01
CA THR A 14 9.54 5.80 -5.16
C THR A 14 10.57 6.63 -5.94
N ASP A 15 11.38 7.39 -5.23
CA ASP A 15 12.67 7.90 -5.69
C ASP A 15 13.79 7.23 -4.87
N GLU A 16 14.23 6.06 -5.35
CA GLU A 16 15.19 5.21 -4.63
C GLU A 16 16.50 5.92 -4.25
N ALA A 17 16.94 6.89 -5.07
CA ALA A 17 18.19 7.61 -4.82
C ALA A 17 18.09 8.55 -3.61
N ASN A 18 16.88 8.96 -3.24
CA ASN A 18 16.61 9.96 -2.21
C ASN A 18 15.64 9.44 -1.13
N TRP A 19 15.36 8.16 -1.09
CA TRP A 19 14.46 7.57 -0.12
C TRP A 19 15.01 7.69 1.32
N PRO A 20 14.19 7.99 2.34
CA PRO A 20 12.74 8.26 2.30
C PRO A 20 12.41 9.75 2.15
N VAL A 21 13.38 10.62 1.86
CA VAL A 21 13.20 12.09 1.82
C VAL A 21 12.25 12.51 0.70
N ASN A 22 12.32 11.85 -0.46
CA ASN A 22 11.42 12.09 -1.58
C ASN A 22 10.21 11.14 -1.59
N GLY A 23 10.05 10.37 -0.51
CA GLY A 23 8.88 9.57 -0.22
C GLY A 23 8.76 8.26 -0.98
N GLU A 24 7.71 7.52 -0.62
CA GLU A 24 7.25 6.30 -1.26
C GLU A 24 5.72 6.25 -1.18
N ILE A 25 5.08 5.76 -2.24
CA ILE A 25 3.62 5.57 -2.30
C ILE A 25 3.36 4.13 -2.78
N ASP A 26 2.93 3.27 -1.88
CA ASP A 26 2.50 1.91 -2.23
C ASP A 26 1.05 1.98 -2.72
N ILE A 27 0.81 1.76 -4.02
CA ILE A 27 -0.56 1.74 -4.57
C ILE A 27 -1.30 0.50 -4.08
N VAL A 28 -0.61 -0.64 -4.15
CA VAL A 28 -1.07 -1.90 -3.59
C VAL A 28 0.13 -2.73 -3.15
N GLU A 29 0.12 -3.08 -1.87
CA GLU A 29 1.09 -3.98 -1.26
C GLU A 29 0.37 -5.00 -0.37
N GLY A 30 0.97 -6.17 -0.22
CA GLY A 30 0.62 -7.09 0.84
C GLY A 30 1.61 -8.24 0.92
N VAL A 31 1.42 -9.10 1.91
CA VAL A 31 2.32 -10.22 2.16
C VAL A 31 1.57 -11.52 2.41
N ASN A 32 2.23 -12.64 2.12
CA ASN A 32 1.69 -13.98 2.37
C ASN A 32 0.31 -14.16 1.70
N PHE A 33 -0.71 -14.53 2.48
CA PHE A 33 -2.09 -14.69 2.05
C PHE A 33 -2.99 -13.49 2.42
N GLN A 34 -2.41 -12.32 2.66
CA GLN A 34 -3.23 -11.12 2.86
C GLN A 34 -4.12 -10.86 1.65
N SER A 35 -5.40 -10.60 1.93
CA SER A 35 -6.45 -10.51 0.92
C SER A 35 -7.01 -9.10 0.74
N ASP A 36 -6.61 -8.16 1.58
CA ASP A 36 -7.13 -6.80 1.57
C ASP A 36 -6.03 -5.84 1.16
N ALA A 37 -6.28 -5.09 0.10
CA ALA A 37 -5.33 -4.16 -0.48
C ALA A 37 -4.90 -3.11 0.55
N LYS A 38 -3.59 -2.86 0.60
CA LYS A 38 -3.00 -1.82 1.45
C LYS A 38 -2.35 -0.75 0.58
N THR A 39 -2.65 0.50 0.92
CA THR A 39 -1.89 1.68 0.48
C THR A 39 -1.06 2.14 1.66
N ALA A 40 0.23 2.33 1.46
CA ALA A 40 1.11 2.91 2.47
C ALA A 40 1.86 4.10 1.90
N LEU A 41 2.06 5.13 2.73
CA LEU A 41 3.01 6.20 2.43
C LEU A 41 4.17 6.14 3.40
N HIS A 42 5.38 6.30 2.86
CA HIS A 42 6.60 6.37 3.64
C HIS A 42 7.31 7.68 3.37
N THR A 43 7.74 8.37 4.43
CA THR A 43 8.35 9.68 4.33
C THR A 43 9.50 9.84 5.32
N ALA A 44 10.25 10.94 5.17
CA ALA A 44 10.98 11.52 6.28
C ALA A 44 10.04 12.04 7.39
N LYS A 45 10.59 12.58 8.48
CA LYS A 45 9.81 13.03 9.63
C LYS A 45 8.92 14.23 9.26
N GLY A 46 7.71 14.30 9.82
CA GLY A 46 6.81 15.45 9.69
C GLY A 46 5.68 15.24 8.68
N CYS A 47 5.18 14.01 8.58
CA CYS A 47 4.02 13.66 7.78
C CYS A 47 3.16 12.66 8.57
N ASP A 48 1.93 13.05 8.90
CA ASP A 48 0.97 12.17 9.57
C ASP A 48 -0.48 12.38 9.11
N MET A 49 -1.32 11.41 9.47
CA MET A 49 -2.72 11.27 9.08
C MET A 49 -3.64 11.31 10.31
N PHE A 50 -3.23 11.94 11.41
CA PHE A 50 -4.01 11.99 12.64
C PHE A 50 -5.31 12.79 12.50
N ASP A 51 -5.29 13.83 11.66
CA ASP A 51 -6.41 14.76 11.47
C ASP A 51 -7.33 14.39 10.29
N VAL A 52 -7.22 13.17 9.76
CA VAL A 52 -8.13 12.69 8.70
C VAL A 52 -9.55 12.52 9.26
N PRO A 53 -10.55 13.29 8.78
CA PRO A 53 -11.91 13.22 9.32
C PRO A 53 -12.58 11.87 9.00
N GLN A 54 -13.41 11.40 9.94
CA GLN A 54 -14.23 10.21 9.72
C GLN A 54 -15.17 10.40 8.52
N GLY A 55 -15.35 9.35 7.72
CA GLY A 55 -16.25 9.35 6.56
C GLY A 55 -15.61 9.88 5.26
N THR A 56 -14.34 10.28 5.27
CA THR A 56 -13.60 10.69 4.06
C THR A 56 -13.08 9.49 3.25
N MET A 57 -12.99 8.31 3.87
CA MET A 57 -12.60 7.07 3.23
C MET A 57 -13.41 5.89 3.79
N THR A 58 -13.52 4.81 3.01
CA THR A 58 -14.21 3.57 3.43
C THR A 58 -13.29 2.59 4.15
N GLY A 59 -11.98 2.68 3.94
CA GLY A 59 -10.99 1.81 4.55
C GLY A 59 -10.71 2.16 6.02
N THR A 60 -9.84 1.35 6.62
CA THR A 60 -9.37 1.52 8.00
C THR A 60 -7.87 1.67 8.02
N TRP A 61 -7.33 2.31 9.05
CA TRP A 61 -5.88 2.35 9.25
C TRP A 61 -5.36 0.98 9.69
N ASP A 62 -4.21 0.55 9.16
CA ASP A 62 -3.49 -0.58 9.71
C ASP A 62 -3.08 -0.27 11.16
N THR A 63 -2.63 -1.28 11.88
CA THR A 63 -2.41 -1.21 13.31
C THR A 63 -0.97 -1.52 13.65
N ALA A 64 -0.50 -0.91 14.72
CA ALA A 64 0.80 -1.15 15.28
C ALA A 64 0.64 -1.51 16.76
N THR A 65 1.04 -2.74 17.11
CA THR A 65 0.99 -3.30 18.47
C THR A 65 2.11 -4.31 18.62
N GLY A 66 2.59 -4.50 19.85
CA GLY A 66 3.69 -5.41 20.16
C GLY A 66 5.06 -4.90 19.74
N ILE A 67 5.23 -3.58 19.59
CA ILE A 67 6.49 -2.97 19.18
C ILE A 67 7.48 -3.07 20.36
N PRO A 68 8.64 -3.72 20.21
CA PRO A 68 9.60 -3.83 21.30
C PRO A 68 10.13 -2.47 21.74
N ASP A 69 10.05 -2.18 23.03
CA ASP A 69 10.69 -0.98 23.60
C ASP A 69 12.20 -1.03 23.36
N LYS A 70 12.76 0.07 22.83
CA LYS A 70 14.17 0.12 22.40
C LYS A 70 15.18 -0.06 23.54
N LYS A 71 14.78 0.16 24.80
CA LYS A 71 15.67 0.06 25.97
C LYS A 71 15.57 -1.29 26.66
N THR A 72 14.36 -1.84 26.77
CA THR A 72 14.05 -3.03 27.57
C THR A 72 13.80 -4.28 26.73
N GLY A 73 13.46 -4.12 25.44
CA GLY A 73 13.03 -5.20 24.55
C GLY A 73 11.65 -5.77 24.87
N ILE A 74 10.95 -5.23 25.88
CA ILE A 74 9.60 -5.66 26.25
C ILE A 74 8.61 -5.10 25.20
N PRO A 75 7.74 -5.93 24.61
CA PRO A 75 6.74 -5.46 23.65
C PRO A 75 5.75 -4.46 24.27
N ASP A 76 5.60 -3.29 23.65
CA ASP A 76 4.51 -2.36 23.92
C ASP A 76 3.23 -2.86 23.25
N MET A 77 2.30 -3.33 24.07
CA MET A 77 1.01 -3.88 23.63
C MET A 77 -0.07 -2.80 23.41
N THR A 78 0.26 -1.52 23.55
CA THR A 78 -0.67 -0.43 23.27
C THR A 78 -1.09 -0.47 21.80
N PHE A 79 -2.40 -0.49 21.56
CA PHE A 79 -2.97 -0.45 20.23
C PHE A 79 -2.85 0.96 19.64
N ARG A 80 -2.29 1.06 18.44
CA ARG A 80 -2.18 2.31 17.68
C ARG A 80 -2.55 2.08 16.23
N GLU A 81 -3.12 3.11 15.61
CA GLU A 81 -3.29 3.16 14.17
C GLU A 81 -1.99 3.64 13.52
N ALA A 82 -1.61 3.01 12.40
CA ALA A 82 -0.46 3.37 11.60
C ALA A 82 -0.78 4.63 10.76
N LYS A 83 -0.76 5.78 11.42
CA LYS A 83 -1.10 7.10 10.83
C LYS A 83 0.11 8.00 10.63
N ASN A 84 1.28 7.68 11.18
CA ASN A 84 2.50 8.43 10.95
C ASN A 84 3.25 7.85 9.74
N CYS A 85 3.51 8.67 8.73
CA CYS A 85 4.17 8.20 7.50
C CYS A 85 5.71 8.12 7.66
N PHE A 86 6.25 8.60 8.79
CA PHE A 86 7.67 8.54 9.07
C PHE A 86 8.17 7.10 9.29
N VAL A 87 9.14 6.67 8.49
CA VAL A 87 9.67 5.29 8.51
C VAL A 87 10.37 4.88 9.80
N TYR A 88 10.73 5.85 10.67
CA TYR A 88 11.35 5.60 11.97
C TYR A 88 10.50 6.08 13.15
N ASP A 89 9.17 6.20 12.98
CA ASP A 89 8.28 6.49 14.10
C ASP A 89 8.46 5.45 15.23
N PRO A 90 8.68 5.87 16.49
CA PRO A 90 8.94 4.96 17.60
C PRO A 90 7.70 4.21 18.09
N HIS A 91 6.51 4.55 17.60
CA HIS A 91 5.22 3.99 17.98
C HIS A 91 4.58 3.16 16.86
N GLN A 92 5.31 2.93 15.77
CA GLN A 92 4.96 2.01 14.69
C GLN A 92 6.07 0.98 14.45
N TRP A 93 5.78 -0.07 13.68
CA TRP A 93 6.85 -0.96 13.22
C TRP A 93 7.82 -0.18 12.32
N ILE A 94 9.10 -0.52 12.38
CA ILE A 94 10.10 0.12 11.52
C ILE A 94 9.69 -0.04 10.06
N ASN A 95 9.71 1.05 9.31
CA ASN A 95 9.26 1.10 7.92
C ASN A 95 7.79 0.72 7.67
N GLN A 96 6.91 0.90 8.67
CA GLN A 96 5.47 0.65 8.47
C GLN A 96 4.81 1.75 7.64
N GLY A 97 5.24 3.01 7.82
CA GLY A 97 4.57 4.16 7.23
C GLY A 97 3.14 4.34 7.73
N CYS A 98 2.39 5.21 7.06
CA CYS A 98 0.96 5.38 7.33
C CYS A 98 0.18 4.53 6.34
N VAL A 99 -0.70 3.65 6.82
CA VAL A 99 -1.24 2.55 6.01
C VAL A 99 -2.76 2.52 6.06
N ALA A 100 -3.39 2.68 4.90
CA ALA A 100 -4.83 2.46 4.73
C ALA A 100 -5.09 1.06 4.16
N ILE A 101 -6.04 0.34 4.75
CA ILE A 101 -6.48 -0.99 4.35
C ILE A 101 -7.89 -0.90 3.77
N SER A 102 -8.11 -1.53 2.62
CA SER A 102 -9.43 -1.69 2.02
C SER A 102 -10.39 -2.50 2.91
N ALA A 103 -11.61 -2.00 3.09
CA ALA A 103 -12.64 -2.65 3.92
C ALA A 103 -13.47 -3.72 3.19
N ASP A 104 -13.38 -3.80 1.86
CA ASP A 104 -14.31 -4.58 1.03
C ASP A 104 -14.04 -6.09 0.99
N GLY A 105 -12.96 -6.55 1.63
CA GLY A 105 -12.62 -7.96 1.73
C GLY A 105 -12.23 -8.60 0.39
N GLY A 106 -11.03 -9.15 0.29
CA GLY A 106 -10.64 -9.87 -0.93
C GLY A 106 -10.43 -8.94 -2.13
N THR A 107 -9.86 -7.77 -1.85
CA THR A 107 -9.43 -6.77 -2.84
C THR A 107 -8.01 -7.01 -3.35
N MET A 108 -7.32 -8.05 -2.87
CA MET A 108 -6.04 -8.54 -3.42
C MET A 108 -5.88 -10.06 -3.24
N GLY A 109 -4.77 -10.62 -3.76
CA GLY A 109 -4.39 -12.04 -3.59
C GLY A 109 -5.38 -13.05 -4.17
N ALA A 110 -5.45 -14.27 -3.60
CA ALA A 110 -6.36 -15.34 -4.02
C ALA A 110 -7.80 -14.90 -4.25
N PRO A 111 -8.43 -14.18 -3.29
CA PRO A 111 -9.82 -13.80 -3.44
C PRO A 111 -10.06 -12.89 -4.66
N LEU A 112 -9.12 -11.99 -4.98
CA LEU A 112 -9.18 -11.17 -6.18
C LEU A 112 -8.90 -11.99 -7.45
N ASN A 113 -7.90 -12.86 -7.42
CA ASN A 113 -7.52 -13.72 -8.54
C ASN A 113 -8.70 -14.60 -8.99
N LYS A 114 -9.43 -15.21 -8.04
CA LYS A 114 -10.62 -16.03 -8.30
C LYS A 114 -11.76 -15.26 -8.98
N LYS A 115 -11.81 -13.95 -8.80
CA LYS A 115 -12.80 -13.06 -9.45
C LYS A 115 -12.32 -12.56 -10.82
N GLY A 116 -11.10 -12.89 -11.24
CA GLY A 116 -10.54 -12.47 -12.53
C GLY A 116 -9.67 -11.20 -12.48
N GLY A 117 -9.27 -10.76 -11.28
CA GLY A 117 -8.47 -9.55 -11.08
C GLY A 117 -9.31 -8.33 -10.71
N GLY A 118 -8.69 -7.15 -10.78
CA GLY A 118 -9.33 -5.88 -10.45
C GLY A 118 -8.52 -4.69 -10.98
N ILE A 119 -8.99 -3.48 -10.66
CA ILE A 119 -8.32 -2.22 -10.99
C ILE A 119 -7.91 -1.55 -9.70
N PHE A 120 -6.62 -1.21 -9.58
CA PHE A 120 -6.12 -0.34 -8.52
C PHE A 120 -5.92 1.05 -9.11
N ALA A 121 -6.45 2.07 -8.45
CA ALA A 121 -6.30 3.45 -8.87
C ALA A 121 -5.67 4.28 -7.75
N LEU A 122 -4.70 5.10 -8.11
CA LEU A 122 -4.08 6.12 -7.28
C LEU A 122 -4.32 7.46 -7.96
N GLU A 123 -4.87 8.41 -7.23
CA GLU A 123 -4.81 9.82 -7.58
C GLU A 123 -3.85 10.52 -6.65
N TRP A 124 -2.89 11.22 -7.24
CA TRP A 124 -1.97 12.09 -6.53
C TRP A 124 -2.20 13.52 -7.00
N ASP A 125 -2.80 14.33 -6.14
CA ASP A 125 -3.25 15.69 -6.46
C ASP A 125 -2.66 16.70 -5.46
N PRO A 126 -1.49 17.30 -5.77
CA PRO A 126 -0.89 18.31 -4.90
C PRO A 126 -1.69 19.62 -4.89
N VAL A 127 -2.53 19.89 -5.90
CA VAL A 127 -3.33 21.13 -5.98
C VAL A 127 -4.54 21.06 -5.05
N TYR A 128 -5.24 19.93 -5.07
CA TYR A 128 -6.34 19.66 -4.15
C TYR A 128 -5.89 18.96 -2.86
N ARG A 129 -4.57 18.86 -2.65
CA ARG A 129 -3.93 18.55 -1.37
C ARG A 129 -4.25 17.15 -0.85
N HIS A 130 -4.24 16.14 -1.72
CA HIS A 130 -4.50 14.77 -1.30
C HIS A 130 -3.86 13.71 -2.19
N ILE A 131 -3.73 12.53 -1.60
CA ILE A 131 -3.56 11.26 -2.31
C ILE A 131 -4.78 10.40 -1.98
N ARG A 132 -5.42 9.83 -3.00
CA ARG A 132 -6.60 8.95 -2.88
C ARG A 132 -6.35 7.60 -3.54
N THR A 133 -6.86 6.52 -2.94
CA THR A 133 -6.71 5.17 -3.49
C THR A 133 -8.00 4.37 -3.51
N TRP A 134 -8.16 3.58 -4.58
CA TRP A 134 -9.31 2.71 -4.83
C TRP A 134 -8.86 1.32 -5.27
N ALA A 135 -9.62 0.31 -4.86
CA ALA A 135 -9.49 -1.06 -5.34
C ALA A 135 -10.86 -1.49 -5.89
N PHE A 136 -11.02 -1.45 -7.21
CA PHE A 136 -12.24 -1.89 -7.86
C PHE A 136 -12.14 -3.38 -8.17
N THR A 137 -13.02 -4.15 -7.54
CA THR A 137 -13.21 -5.58 -7.83
C THR A 137 -14.42 -5.77 -8.75
N PRO A 138 -14.56 -6.91 -9.43
CA PRO A 138 -15.72 -7.16 -10.30
C PRO A 138 -17.11 -7.08 -9.63
N HIS A 139 -17.19 -7.01 -8.30
CA HIS A 139 -18.44 -6.76 -7.55
C HIS A 139 -18.67 -5.29 -7.19
N THR A 140 -17.65 -4.46 -7.24
CA THR A 140 -17.80 -3.00 -7.16
C THR A 140 -18.05 -2.49 -8.57
N THR A 141 -19.08 -1.66 -8.79
CA THR A 141 -19.32 -1.05 -10.09
C THR A 141 -18.07 -0.27 -10.52
N VAL A 142 -17.30 -0.82 -11.45
CA VAL A 142 -16.16 -0.10 -12.05
C VAL A 142 -16.74 1.10 -12.78
N PRO A 143 -16.32 2.34 -12.45
CA PRO A 143 -16.73 3.53 -13.18
C PRO A 143 -16.55 3.37 -14.70
N GLU A 144 -17.55 3.77 -15.50
CA GLU A 144 -17.51 3.62 -16.97
C GLU A 144 -16.27 4.30 -17.57
N ASN A 145 -15.91 5.47 -17.05
CA ASN A 145 -14.72 6.23 -17.47
C ASN A 145 -13.39 5.49 -17.26
N LEU A 146 -13.31 4.54 -16.32
CA LEU A 146 -12.13 3.68 -16.13
C LEU A 146 -12.09 2.50 -17.11
N SER A 147 -13.26 2.00 -17.52
CA SER A 147 -13.36 0.85 -18.42
C SER A 147 -13.04 1.22 -19.87
N ASP A 148 -13.46 2.41 -20.30
CA ASP A 148 -13.30 2.90 -21.68
C ASP A 148 -11.98 3.64 -21.94
N ARG A 149 -11.11 3.76 -20.91
CA ARG A 149 -9.80 4.44 -21.00
C ARG A 149 -9.91 5.90 -21.47
N VAL A 150 -11.02 6.53 -21.10
CA VAL A 150 -11.20 7.99 -21.20
C VAL A 150 -10.49 8.62 -20.00
N MET A 151 -10.15 9.91 -20.07
CA MET A 151 -9.57 10.63 -18.95
C MET A 151 -10.43 10.41 -17.68
N PRO A 152 -9.90 9.78 -16.63
CA PRO A 152 -10.67 9.46 -15.44
C PRO A 152 -11.09 10.74 -14.70
N ASN A 153 -12.29 10.73 -14.13
CA ASN A 153 -12.77 11.76 -13.21
C ASN A 153 -12.99 11.13 -11.81
N PRO A 154 -12.01 11.22 -10.90
CA PRO A 154 -12.13 10.65 -9.55
C PRO A 154 -13.27 11.23 -8.71
N GLU A 155 -13.80 12.41 -9.05
CA GLU A 155 -14.96 13.01 -8.35
C GLU A 155 -16.28 12.29 -8.63
N GLU A 156 -16.34 11.46 -9.68
CA GLU A 156 -17.51 10.62 -10.00
C GLU A 156 -17.42 9.23 -9.36
N TRP A 157 -16.31 8.92 -8.70
CA TRP A 157 -16.09 7.61 -8.10
C TRP A 157 -16.68 7.55 -6.68
N PRO A 158 -16.95 6.33 -6.16
CA PRO A 158 -17.23 6.16 -4.74
C PRO A 158 -16.11 6.71 -3.86
N LEU A 159 -16.36 6.83 -2.56
CA LEU A 159 -15.33 7.19 -1.60
C LEU A 159 -14.10 6.27 -1.74
N PRO A 160 -12.88 6.82 -1.70
CA PRO A 160 -11.66 6.01 -1.73
C PRO A 160 -11.58 5.14 -0.48
N TYR A 161 -10.85 4.02 -0.55
CA TYR A 161 -10.54 3.29 0.68
C TYR A 161 -9.40 3.93 1.47
N GLY A 162 -8.50 4.66 0.79
CA GLY A 162 -7.43 5.42 1.43
C GLY A 162 -7.49 6.89 1.03
N TYR A 163 -7.49 7.78 2.03
CA TYR A 163 -7.43 9.23 1.86
C TYR A 163 -6.29 9.80 2.70
N PHE A 164 -5.32 10.44 2.04
CA PHE A 164 -4.11 10.98 2.67
C PHE A 164 -3.98 12.48 2.33
N PRO A 165 -4.34 13.40 3.24
CA PRO A 165 -4.14 14.82 3.02
C PRO A 165 -2.64 15.15 2.96
N ILE A 166 -2.23 15.95 1.96
CA ILE A 166 -0.86 16.41 1.76
C ILE A 166 -0.83 17.89 1.35
N GLY A 167 0.29 18.59 1.57
CA GLY A 167 0.47 19.99 1.20
C GLY A 167 0.07 20.97 2.30
N ASP A 168 -0.02 22.25 1.93
CA ASP A 168 -0.25 23.35 2.88
C ASP A 168 -1.49 23.12 3.75
N GLN A 169 -1.39 23.45 5.04
CA GLN A 169 -2.46 23.29 6.04
C GLN A 169 -2.87 21.83 6.31
N THR A 170 -1.99 20.88 5.98
CA THR A 170 -2.08 19.49 6.43
C THR A 170 -0.89 19.18 7.35
N ASN A 171 -0.92 18.05 8.04
CA ASN A 171 0.24 17.58 8.82
C ASN A 171 1.29 16.86 7.96
N CYS A 172 1.19 16.95 6.63
CA CYS A 172 2.09 16.29 5.71
C CYS A 172 2.43 17.17 4.51
N GLU A 173 3.62 17.78 4.51
CA GLU A 173 4.07 18.63 3.40
C GLU A 173 4.06 17.88 2.06
N GLY A 174 3.51 18.49 1.01
CA GLY A 174 3.42 17.87 -0.32
C GLY A 174 4.79 17.60 -0.96
N THR A 175 5.81 18.33 -0.52
CA THR A 175 7.21 18.16 -0.95
C THR A 175 7.85 16.86 -0.47
N ASN A 176 7.21 16.12 0.45
CA ASN A 176 7.61 14.77 0.84
C ASN A 176 7.53 13.77 -0.31
N PHE A 177 6.82 14.07 -1.41
CA PHE A 177 6.68 13.19 -2.56
C PHE A 177 7.11 13.92 -3.85
N ARG A 178 8.13 13.42 -4.54
CA ARG A 178 8.60 13.99 -5.82
C ARG A 178 9.52 13.04 -6.58
N ASN A 179 9.68 13.27 -7.88
CA ASN A 179 10.58 12.51 -8.78
C ASN A 179 10.32 11.00 -8.78
N MET A 180 9.07 10.61 -8.61
CA MET A 180 8.67 9.22 -8.48
C MET A 180 8.81 8.45 -9.79
N ARG A 181 9.26 7.20 -9.69
CA ARG A 181 9.11 6.18 -10.74
C ARG A 181 8.16 5.08 -10.29
N LEU A 182 7.44 4.50 -11.23
CA LEU A 182 6.61 3.32 -10.98
C LEU A 182 7.48 2.07 -10.89
N VAL A 183 7.24 1.26 -9.86
CA VAL A 183 7.90 -0.02 -9.62
C VAL A 183 6.84 -1.10 -9.44
N LEU A 184 7.05 -2.24 -10.11
CA LEU A 184 6.25 -3.44 -9.93
C LEU A 184 7.20 -4.61 -9.68
N ASN A 185 7.07 -5.27 -8.53
CA ASN A 185 7.91 -6.38 -8.16
C ASN A 185 7.16 -7.43 -7.33
N THR A 186 7.85 -8.56 -7.12
CA THR A 186 7.46 -9.58 -6.15
C THR A 186 8.72 -9.98 -5.41
N ALA A 187 8.84 -9.53 -4.17
CA ALA A 187 9.88 -10.00 -3.26
C ALA A 187 9.40 -11.27 -2.53
N PHE A 188 10.32 -11.90 -1.82
CA PHE A 188 10.01 -13.07 -1.00
C PHE A 188 10.56 -12.89 0.41
N CYS A 189 9.76 -13.27 1.41
CA CYS A 189 10.09 -13.24 2.81
C CYS A 189 10.53 -11.85 3.29
N GLY A 190 11.83 -11.63 3.48
CA GLY A 190 12.36 -10.34 3.94
C GLY A 190 11.81 -9.91 5.31
N SER A 191 11.95 -8.62 5.59
CA SER A 191 11.57 -7.97 6.85
C SER A 191 10.06 -7.87 7.07
N VAL A 192 9.24 -8.12 6.05
CA VAL A 192 7.78 -8.00 6.16
C VAL A 192 7.13 -9.37 6.06
N ALA A 193 7.12 -10.01 4.88
CA ALA A 193 6.46 -11.31 4.71
C ALA A 193 7.09 -12.41 5.59
N GLY A 194 8.41 -12.39 5.73
CA GLY A 194 9.16 -13.35 6.54
C GLY A 194 8.86 -13.22 8.03
N ASN A 195 8.80 -12.00 8.55
CA ASN A 195 8.50 -11.73 9.96
C ASN A 195 7.05 -12.08 10.33
N ARG A 196 6.15 -12.11 9.35
CA ARG A 196 4.75 -12.49 9.54
C ARG A 196 4.46 -13.95 9.19
N PHE A 197 5.44 -14.72 8.74
CA PHE A 197 5.24 -16.08 8.24
C PHE A 197 4.57 -17.01 9.27
N ASN A 198 4.95 -16.93 10.54
CA ASN A 198 4.34 -17.73 11.61
C ASN A 198 2.88 -17.35 11.92
N VAL A 199 2.46 -16.12 11.59
CA VAL A 199 1.10 -15.61 11.84
C VAL A 199 0.22 -15.83 10.62
N ASP A 200 0.71 -15.50 9.44
CA ASP A 200 -0.08 -15.51 8.20
C ASP A 200 -0.02 -16.88 7.50
N CYS A 201 0.98 -17.72 7.81
CA CYS A 201 1.25 -19.04 7.20
C CYS A 201 1.43 -20.14 8.25
N LYS A 202 0.45 -20.25 9.17
CA LYS A 202 0.53 -21.11 10.36
C LYS A 202 0.75 -22.59 10.07
N ASN A 203 0.33 -23.09 8.91
CA ASN A 203 0.45 -24.50 8.59
C ASN A 203 1.87 -24.81 8.07
N GLU A 204 2.36 -23.94 7.20
CA GLU A 204 3.69 -23.99 6.60
C GLU A 204 4.75 -23.76 7.69
N SER A 205 4.51 -22.83 8.62
CA SER A 205 5.42 -22.53 9.73
C SER A 205 5.54 -23.66 10.77
N LYS A 206 4.66 -24.67 10.75
CA LYS A 206 4.82 -25.88 11.57
C LYS A 206 5.85 -26.83 10.97
N ALA A 207 5.95 -26.86 9.64
CA ALA A 207 6.85 -27.75 8.92
C ALA A 207 8.21 -27.10 8.62
N PHE A 208 8.25 -25.78 8.45
CA PHE A 208 9.44 -25.01 8.10
C PHE A 208 9.70 -23.93 9.14
N LYS A 209 10.94 -23.86 9.64
CA LYS A 209 11.29 -22.92 10.73
C LYS A 209 11.33 -21.48 10.24
N THR A 210 11.60 -21.27 8.97
CA THR A 210 11.69 -19.93 8.37
C THR A 210 10.99 -19.87 7.02
N CYS A 211 10.53 -18.68 6.65
CA CYS A 211 9.99 -18.41 5.33
C CYS A 211 10.96 -18.77 4.20
N ASN A 212 12.26 -18.43 4.36
CA ASN A 212 13.28 -18.74 3.36
C ASN A 212 13.46 -20.25 3.15
N GLU A 213 13.41 -21.03 4.24
CA GLU A 213 13.46 -22.50 4.17
C GLU A 213 12.25 -23.06 3.42
N TYR A 214 11.05 -22.53 3.70
CA TYR A 214 9.82 -22.90 2.99
C TYR A 214 9.94 -22.64 1.49
N ILE A 215 10.22 -21.40 1.08
CA ILE A 215 10.33 -21.03 -0.34
C ILE A 215 11.39 -21.86 -1.06
N LYS A 216 12.55 -22.08 -0.43
CA LYS A 216 13.62 -22.89 -1.00
C LYS A 216 13.23 -24.36 -1.18
N SER A 217 12.40 -24.89 -0.28
CA SER A 217 12.03 -26.32 -0.25
C SER A 217 10.75 -26.63 -1.04
N ARG A 218 9.98 -25.61 -1.39
CA ARG A 218 8.66 -25.71 -2.03
C ARG A 218 8.55 -24.77 -3.23
N PRO A 219 9.30 -25.00 -4.32
CA PRO A 219 9.21 -24.15 -5.51
C PRO A 219 7.79 -24.11 -6.11
N GLU A 220 7.01 -25.19 -5.96
CA GLU A 220 5.61 -25.26 -6.38
C GLU A 220 4.70 -24.26 -5.65
N ALA A 221 5.12 -23.78 -4.47
CA ALA A 221 4.38 -22.74 -3.74
C ALA A 221 4.41 -21.37 -4.45
N LEU A 222 5.25 -21.21 -5.48
CA LEU A 222 5.39 -19.99 -6.26
C LEU A 222 4.60 -20.02 -7.59
N ASP A 223 3.83 -21.08 -7.86
CA ASP A 223 3.07 -21.21 -9.11
C ASP A 223 2.07 -20.05 -9.32
N GLU A 224 1.52 -19.51 -8.23
CA GLU A 224 0.62 -18.34 -8.23
C GLU A 224 1.33 -17.01 -7.88
N ALA A 225 2.67 -16.99 -7.81
CA ALA A 225 3.46 -15.81 -7.48
C ALA A 225 3.78 -14.93 -8.73
N TYR A 226 2.76 -14.60 -9.53
CA TYR A 226 2.94 -13.82 -10.77
C TYR A 226 1.94 -12.67 -10.95
N TRP A 227 2.39 -11.66 -11.68
CA TRP A 227 1.54 -10.57 -12.17
C TRP A 227 1.03 -10.89 -13.57
N LYS A 228 -0.28 -10.74 -13.78
CA LYS A 228 -0.92 -10.75 -15.10
C LYS A 228 -1.59 -9.40 -15.32
N ILE A 229 -0.91 -8.52 -16.06
CA ILE A 229 -1.24 -7.10 -16.15
C ILE A 229 -1.93 -6.84 -17.48
N ARG A 230 -3.17 -6.30 -17.43
CA ARG A 230 -3.89 -5.87 -18.65
C ARG A 230 -3.35 -4.55 -19.19
N GLY A 231 -2.92 -3.65 -18.31
CA GLY A 231 -2.31 -2.37 -18.66
C GLY A 231 -1.99 -1.54 -17.42
N VAL A 232 -1.07 -0.59 -17.60
CA VAL A 232 -0.79 0.48 -16.64
C VAL A 232 -0.98 1.79 -17.40
N TYR A 233 -1.83 2.66 -16.87
CA TYR A 233 -2.19 3.93 -17.52
C TYR A 233 -1.88 5.07 -16.55
N VAL A 234 -1.21 6.10 -17.06
CA VAL A 234 -0.87 7.31 -16.30
C VAL A 234 -1.54 8.48 -17.00
N TYR A 235 -2.32 9.25 -16.24
CA TYR A 235 -3.01 10.43 -16.71
C TYR A 235 -2.45 11.65 -15.96
N GLN A 236 -2.43 12.80 -16.63
CA GLN A 236 -2.02 14.07 -16.07
C GLN A 236 -2.98 15.13 -16.58
N ARG A 237 -3.41 16.06 -15.71
CA ARG A 237 -4.31 17.14 -16.13
C ARG A 237 -3.58 18.08 -17.08
N GLU A 238 -4.23 18.48 -18.17
CA GLU A 238 -3.57 19.29 -19.21
C GLU A 238 -3.05 20.65 -18.69
N TRP A 239 -3.77 21.28 -17.75
CA TRP A 239 -3.36 22.57 -17.18
C TRP A 239 -2.15 22.46 -16.24
N GLU A 240 -1.85 21.29 -15.69
CA GLU A 240 -0.63 21.06 -14.89
C GLU A 240 0.63 21.07 -15.76
N LYS A 241 0.53 20.69 -17.04
CA LYS A 241 1.64 20.78 -17.99
C LYS A 241 2.06 22.22 -18.27
N ALA A 242 1.13 23.18 -18.17
CA ALA A 242 1.42 24.59 -18.42
C ALA A 242 2.15 25.27 -17.25
N TRP A 243 2.00 24.78 -16.02
CA TRP A 243 2.63 25.35 -14.83
C TRP A 243 4.05 24.82 -14.57
N LEU A 244 4.36 23.58 -14.96
CA LEU A 244 5.71 23.01 -14.83
C LEU A 244 6.66 23.36 -16.01
N GLY A 245 6.14 24.07 -17.01
CA GLY A 245 6.89 24.52 -18.20
C GLY A 245 7.40 25.97 -18.13
N HIS A 246 7.30 26.64 -16.97
CA HIS A 246 7.78 28.00 -16.73
C HIS A 246 8.66 28.09 -15.49
#